data_AF-A0A918A2P1-F1
#
_entry.id   AF-A0A918A2P1-F1
#
_cell.length_a   1.000
_cell.length_b   1.000
_cell.length_c   1.000
_cell.angle_alpha   90.00
_cell.angle_beta   90.00
_cell.angle_gamma   90.00
#
_symmetry.space_group_name_H-M   'P 1'
#
loop_
_entity.id
_entity.type
_entity.pdbx_description
1 polymer ?
#
loop_
_entity_poly.entity_id
_entity_poly.type
_entity_poly.pdbx_seq_one_letter_code
_entity_poly.pdbx_strand_id
1 'polypeptide(L)'
;MDHVRRIAQAVLYERHLPWPPDRHPWAPGGLHPPAAGGAHAGGPWQMQTQCLVEAGPADTVDVHVRFLHVITREVARARGGELEPVAELSVDGTRHRAGQEAREREEAVSGLELGRLAGAPRVMEIDVPADQEAMWLIGADGPAGAVLRGWEELRGRVEVRAEPLRARLFRLTVRVANTTACRGAARAEVWKHTLVSAHSVVHTRGGRFVSLLDPPEKLRPLAEGCRNIGTWPVLVGRAGERHTMLSAPIVLHDHLDVSPRQPV
;
A
#
# COMPACT_ATOMS: atom_id res chain seq x y z
N MET A 1 15.58 -0.48 1.38
CA MET A 1 14.13 -0.16 1.29
C MET A 1 13.84 1.01 0.37
N ASP A 2 14.67 2.06 0.34
CA ASP A 2 14.42 3.26 -0.48
C ASP A 2 14.29 2.99 -1.98
N HIS A 3 15.05 2.05 -2.54
CA HIS A 3 14.89 1.64 -3.94
C HIS A 3 13.48 1.10 -4.20
N VAL A 4 12.99 0.16 -3.38
CA VAL A 4 11.63 -0.39 -3.52
C VAL A 4 10.56 0.70 -3.40
N ARG A 5 10.77 1.68 -2.49
CA ARG A 5 9.87 2.83 -2.37
C ARG A 5 9.82 3.65 -3.65
N ARG A 6 10.96 3.90 -4.30
CA ARG A 6 11.02 4.58 -5.61
C ARG A 6 10.31 3.77 -6.69
N ILE A 7 10.46 2.44 -6.69
CA ILE A 7 9.73 1.57 -7.62
C ILE A 7 8.22 1.74 -7.40
N ALA A 8 7.74 1.55 -6.17
CA ALA A 8 6.33 1.70 -5.84
C ALA A 8 5.78 3.09 -6.22
N GLN A 9 6.53 4.15 -5.93
CA GLN A 9 6.16 5.52 -6.33
C GLN A 9 6.06 5.69 -7.84
N ALA A 10 6.99 5.13 -8.61
CA ALA A 10 6.96 5.19 -10.06
C ALA A 10 5.81 4.36 -10.63
N VAL A 11 5.63 3.11 -10.21
CA VAL A 11 4.73 2.18 -10.93
C VAL A 11 3.34 2.04 -10.32
N LEU A 12 3.18 2.32 -9.03
CA LEU A 12 1.90 2.16 -8.31
C LEU A 12 1.23 3.49 -8.04
N TYR A 13 2.00 4.55 -7.86
CA TYR A 13 1.47 5.84 -7.45
C TYR A 13 1.60 6.92 -8.53
N GLU A 14 1.82 6.52 -9.79
CA GLU A 14 1.92 7.43 -10.91
C GLU A 14 0.63 8.27 -11.01
N ARG A 15 0.76 9.56 -10.63
CA ARG A 15 -0.23 10.65 -10.45
C ARG A 15 -0.47 11.04 -8.98
N HIS A 16 0.47 11.71 -8.31
CA HIS A 16 0.15 12.39 -7.04
C HIS A 16 -0.35 13.83 -7.30
N LEU A 17 -1.65 14.04 -7.13
CA LEU A 17 -2.35 15.18 -6.50
C LEU A 17 -2.27 16.63 -7.03
N PRO A 18 -3.35 17.43 -6.84
CA PRO A 18 -4.68 17.04 -6.32
C PRO A 18 -5.63 16.54 -7.44
N TRP A 19 -6.49 15.57 -7.10
CA TRP A 19 -7.60 15.17 -7.99
C TRP A 19 -8.89 15.91 -7.63
N PRO A 20 -9.75 16.22 -8.62
CA PRO A 20 -11.11 16.66 -8.37
C PRO A 20 -11.88 15.67 -7.46
N PRO A 21 -12.83 16.14 -6.62
CA PRO A 21 -13.55 15.29 -5.66
C PRO A 21 -14.41 14.20 -6.31
N ASP A 22 -14.79 14.38 -7.58
CA ASP A 22 -15.53 13.42 -8.42
C ASP A 22 -14.61 12.42 -9.16
N ARG A 23 -13.28 12.54 -9.01
CA ARG A 23 -12.30 11.70 -9.69
C ARG A 23 -11.55 10.81 -8.72
N HIS A 24 -11.77 9.51 -8.84
CA HIS A 24 -11.08 8.51 -8.05
C HIS A 24 -9.65 8.25 -8.56
N PRO A 25 -8.69 7.96 -7.66
CA PRO A 25 -7.38 7.48 -8.08
C PRO A 25 -7.58 6.16 -8.83
N TRP A 26 -7.32 6.17 -10.14
CA TRP A 26 -7.32 4.95 -10.94
C TRP A 26 -6.03 4.21 -10.63
N ALA A 27 -6.04 3.46 -9.53
CA ALA A 27 -4.87 2.74 -9.05
C ALA A 27 -5.22 1.24 -8.93
N PRO A 28 -4.47 0.36 -9.60
CA PRO A 28 -4.68 -1.08 -9.48
C PRO A 28 -4.46 -1.54 -8.03
N GLY A 29 -5.23 -2.55 -7.58
CA GLY A 29 -5.04 -3.20 -6.27
C GLY A 29 -5.68 -2.53 -5.06
N GLY A 30 -6.86 -1.90 -5.20
CA GLY A 30 -7.63 -1.46 -4.05
C GLY A 30 -8.22 -2.63 -3.26
N LEU A 31 -7.91 -2.73 -1.96
CA LEU A 31 -8.59 -3.66 -1.05
C LEU A 31 -9.76 -2.94 -0.37
N HIS A 32 -10.98 -3.26 -0.78
CA HIS A 32 -12.19 -2.60 -0.31
C HIS A 32 -12.74 -3.25 0.98
N PRO A 33 -13.55 -2.52 1.77
CA PRO A 33 -14.29 -3.10 2.89
C PRO A 33 -15.16 -4.31 2.46
N PRO A 34 -15.16 -5.43 3.22
CA PRO A 34 -15.89 -6.66 2.83
C PRO A 34 -17.40 -6.47 2.62
N ALA A 35 -18.03 -5.56 3.37
CA ALA A 35 -19.48 -5.34 3.35
C ALA A 35 -19.94 -4.26 2.34
N ALA A 36 -19.04 -3.71 1.53
CA ALA A 36 -19.39 -2.75 0.47
C ALA A 36 -20.13 -3.41 -0.72
N GLY A 37 -20.29 -4.73 -0.74
CA GLY A 37 -20.94 -5.48 -1.82
C GLY A 37 -22.40 -5.85 -1.55
N GLY A 38 -23.34 -5.15 -2.19
CA GLY A 38 -24.52 -5.82 -2.75
C GLY A 38 -24.09 -6.75 -3.90
N ALA A 39 -24.98 -7.66 -4.33
CA ALA A 39 -24.70 -8.88 -5.10
C ALA A 39 -23.72 -8.84 -6.31
N HIS A 40 -23.25 -7.68 -6.78
CA HIS A 40 -22.24 -7.54 -7.84
C HIS A 40 -21.28 -6.34 -7.67
N ALA A 41 -21.01 -5.85 -6.44
CA ALA A 41 -20.34 -4.53 -6.25
C ALA A 41 -19.13 -4.46 -5.28
N GLY A 42 -18.66 -5.56 -4.68
CA GLY A 42 -17.48 -5.54 -3.82
C GLY A 42 -16.23 -5.95 -4.58
N GLY A 43 -15.31 -5.03 -4.85
CA GLY A 43 -13.97 -5.40 -5.33
C GLY A 43 -13.21 -6.27 -4.29
N PRO A 44 -11.99 -6.72 -4.58
CA PRO A 44 -11.26 -7.59 -3.66
C PRO A 44 -11.10 -6.90 -2.29
N TRP A 45 -11.32 -7.64 -1.20
CA TRP A 45 -11.08 -7.16 0.17
C TRP A 45 -9.77 -7.71 0.75
N GLN A 46 -9.14 -8.66 0.05
CA GLN A 46 -7.87 -9.25 0.44
C GLN A 46 -6.94 -9.46 -0.76
N MET A 47 -5.64 -9.49 -0.47
CA MET A 47 -4.61 -10.02 -1.36
C MET A 47 -3.79 -11.10 -0.65
N GLN A 48 -3.16 -11.96 -1.44
CA GLN A 48 -2.23 -12.98 -0.93
C GLN A 48 -0.98 -13.02 -1.80
N THR A 49 0.17 -12.91 -1.14
CA THR A 49 1.49 -13.13 -1.71
C THR A 49 2.04 -14.45 -1.20
N GLN A 50 2.47 -15.32 -2.09
CA GLN A 50 3.30 -16.49 -1.80
C GLN A 50 4.59 -16.41 -2.59
N CYS A 51 5.72 -16.55 -1.90
CA CYS A 51 7.04 -16.59 -2.50
C CYS A 51 7.89 -17.68 -1.84
N LEU A 52 8.95 -18.11 -2.53
CA LEU A 52 9.88 -19.10 -2.02
C LEU A 52 11.14 -18.42 -1.51
N VAL A 53 11.64 -18.87 -0.36
CA VAL A 53 12.85 -18.34 0.28
C VAL A 53 13.80 -19.49 0.59
N GLU A 54 14.98 -19.48 -0.05
CA GLU A 54 16.10 -20.36 0.29
C GLU A 54 16.78 -19.83 1.54
N ALA A 55 16.49 -20.43 2.70
CA ALA A 55 16.88 -19.94 4.01
C ALA A 55 16.76 -21.06 5.06
N GLY A 56 17.55 -21.00 6.14
CA GLY A 56 17.41 -21.83 7.33
C GLY A 56 16.35 -21.32 8.31
N PRO A 57 15.97 -22.12 9.32
CA PRO A 57 14.91 -21.74 10.27
C PRO A 57 15.25 -20.54 11.15
N ALA A 58 16.54 -20.26 11.37
CA ALA A 58 17.01 -19.11 12.13
C ALA A 58 17.17 -17.84 11.29
N ASP A 59 17.08 -17.94 9.95
CA ASP A 59 17.09 -16.76 9.09
C ASP A 59 15.79 -15.98 9.26
N THR A 60 15.90 -14.66 9.12
CA THR A 60 14.77 -13.74 9.33
C THR A 60 14.30 -13.09 8.04
N VAL A 61 13.02 -12.69 8.05
CA VAL A 61 12.42 -11.82 7.04
C VAL A 61 11.89 -10.54 7.69
N ASP A 62 12.02 -9.44 6.95
CA ASP A 62 11.36 -8.16 7.24
C ASP A 62 10.19 -8.03 6.26
N VAL A 63 8.99 -7.74 6.76
CA VAL A 63 7.76 -7.60 5.97
C VAL A 63 7.23 -6.19 6.13
N HIS A 64 6.99 -5.53 5.00
CA HIS A 64 6.36 -4.22 4.92
C HIS A 64 5.12 -4.34 4.05
N VAL A 65 3.99 -3.81 4.51
CA VAL A 65 2.76 -3.68 3.74
C VAL A 65 2.49 -2.19 3.59
N ARG A 66 2.30 -1.73 2.36
CA ARG A 66 2.08 -0.33 2.04
C ARG A 66 0.85 -0.15 1.19
N PHE A 67 0.20 0.98 1.37
CA PHE A 67 -1.00 1.37 0.65
C PHE A 67 -1.18 2.87 0.71
N LEU A 68 -1.98 3.41 -0.21
CA LEU A 68 -2.45 4.77 -0.20
C LEU A 68 -3.78 4.85 0.56
N HIS A 69 -3.89 5.84 1.43
CA HIS A 69 -5.10 6.24 2.12
C HIS A 69 -5.62 7.53 1.49
N VAL A 70 -6.87 7.51 1.00
CA VAL A 70 -7.52 8.70 0.44
C VAL A 70 -7.79 9.73 1.52
N ILE A 71 -7.35 10.96 1.28
CA ILE A 71 -7.49 12.12 2.15
C ILE A 71 -8.44 13.10 1.47
N THR A 72 -9.47 13.56 2.18
CA THR A 72 -10.32 14.66 1.71
C THR A 72 -9.64 15.97 2.03
N ARG A 73 -9.43 16.81 1.02
CA ARG A 73 -8.81 18.14 1.16
C ARG A 73 -9.88 19.20 0.93
N GLU A 74 -10.24 19.92 1.99
CA GLU A 74 -11.13 21.05 1.92
C GLU A 74 -10.35 22.36 2.03
N VAL A 75 -10.86 23.41 1.41
CA VAL A 75 -10.31 24.76 1.53
C VAL A 75 -11.41 25.65 2.06
N ALA A 76 -11.11 26.46 3.05
CA ALA A 76 -12.06 27.41 3.61
C ALA A 76 -11.43 28.80 3.69
N ARG A 77 -12.21 29.83 3.37
CA ARG A 77 -11.85 31.24 3.51
C ARG A 77 -12.26 31.71 4.91
N ALA A 78 -11.40 32.50 5.55
CA ALA A 78 -11.75 33.18 6.79
C ALA A 78 -12.64 34.39 6.47
N ARG A 79 -13.85 34.44 7.05
CA ARG A 79 -14.79 35.57 6.89
C ARG A 79 -15.54 35.80 8.19
N GLY A 80 -15.41 36.98 8.78
CA GLY A 80 -16.14 37.33 10.00
C GLY A 80 -15.83 36.45 11.21
N GLY A 81 -14.62 35.85 11.26
CA GLY A 81 -14.23 34.90 12.32
C GLY A 81 -14.65 33.44 12.06
N GLU A 82 -15.37 33.17 10.97
CA GLU A 82 -15.79 31.83 10.56
C GLU A 82 -14.98 31.33 9.35
N LEU A 83 -14.99 30.02 9.15
CA LEU A 83 -14.42 29.36 7.98
C LEU A 83 -15.54 29.00 6.99
N GLU A 84 -15.56 29.68 5.85
CA GLU A 84 -16.49 29.43 4.74
C GLU A 84 -15.84 28.49 3.72
N PRO A 85 -16.36 27.25 3.50
CA PRO A 85 -15.81 26.33 2.51
C PRO A 85 -15.85 26.92 1.09
N VAL A 86 -14.75 26.79 0.36
CA VAL A 86 -14.60 27.27 -1.02
C VAL A 86 -13.90 26.21 -1.87
N ALA A 87 -14.23 26.15 -3.16
CA ALA A 87 -13.53 25.27 -4.10
C ALA A 87 -12.04 25.63 -4.21
N GLU A 88 -11.71 26.90 -3.98
CA GLU A 88 -10.36 27.42 -4.11
C GLU A 88 -10.13 28.72 -3.34
N LEU A 89 -8.91 28.89 -2.83
CA LEU A 89 -8.44 30.12 -2.20
C LEU A 89 -7.00 30.41 -2.63
N SER A 90 -6.73 31.65 -3.03
CA SER A 90 -5.37 32.13 -3.29
C SER A 90 -4.91 33.02 -2.13
N VAL A 91 -3.76 32.72 -1.55
CA VAL A 91 -3.13 33.50 -0.46
C VAL A 91 -1.68 33.74 -0.86
N ASP A 92 -1.27 35.01 -0.87
CA ASP A 92 0.08 35.46 -1.23
C ASP A 92 0.63 34.80 -2.51
N GLY A 93 -0.20 34.73 -3.56
CA GLY A 93 0.16 34.14 -4.84
C GLY A 93 0.15 32.60 -4.90
N THR A 94 -0.05 31.91 -3.77
CA THR A 94 -0.22 30.45 -3.72
C THR A 94 -1.69 30.06 -3.81
N ARG A 95 -2.01 29.18 -4.76
CA ARG A 95 -3.38 28.69 -5.01
C ARG A 95 -3.64 27.37 -4.29
N HIS A 96 -4.67 27.32 -3.46
CA HIS A 96 -5.12 26.12 -2.74
C HIS A 96 -6.47 25.66 -3.26
N ARG A 97 -6.60 24.40 -3.70
CA ARG A 97 -7.85 23.84 -4.27
C ARG A 97 -8.42 22.71 -3.43
N ALA A 98 -9.72 22.69 -3.21
CA ALA A 98 -10.37 21.52 -2.61
C ALA A 98 -10.28 20.31 -3.57
N GLY A 99 -10.31 19.09 -3.01
CA GLY A 99 -10.23 17.86 -3.78
C GLY A 99 -9.87 16.65 -2.94
N GLN A 100 -9.26 15.66 -3.57
CA GLN A 100 -8.73 14.48 -2.89
C GLN A 100 -7.21 14.42 -2.98
N GLU A 101 -6.62 14.01 -1.87
CA GLU A 101 -5.21 13.71 -1.67
C GLU A 101 -5.02 12.21 -1.36
N ALA A 102 -3.79 11.70 -1.42
CA ALA A 102 -3.45 10.33 -1.04
C ALA A 102 -2.21 10.35 -0.15
N ARG A 103 -2.30 9.70 1.01
CA ARG A 103 -1.20 9.56 1.97
C ARG A 103 -0.75 8.11 1.99
N GLU A 104 0.55 7.87 1.80
CA GLU A 104 1.10 6.52 2.01
C GLU A 104 1.01 6.16 3.49
N ARG A 105 0.55 4.94 3.76
CA ARG A 105 0.59 4.29 5.07
C ARG A 105 1.42 3.01 4.95
N GLU A 106 2.04 2.63 6.06
CA GLU A 106 2.90 1.46 6.13
C GLU A 106 2.67 0.72 7.44
N GLU A 107 2.48 -0.59 7.35
CA GLU A 107 2.62 -1.51 8.47
C GLU A 107 3.83 -2.40 8.24
N ALA A 108 4.71 -2.49 9.23
CA ALA A 108 5.97 -3.20 9.09
C ALA A 108 6.34 -4.00 10.33
N VAL A 109 7.01 -5.13 10.10
CA VAL A 109 7.62 -5.94 11.14
C VAL A 109 8.95 -6.49 10.65
N SER A 110 9.98 -6.41 11.49
CA SER A 110 11.33 -6.87 11.16
C SER A 110 11.73 -8.06 12.01
N GLY A 111 12.70 -8.83 11.51
CA GLY A 111 13.32 -9.91 12.28
C GLY A 111 12.42 -11.13 12.51
N LEU A 112 11.46 -11.39 11.62
CA LEU A 112 10.61 -12.58 11.74
C LEU A 112 11.41 -13.84 11.40
N GLU A 113 11.75 -14.64 12.42
CA GLU A 113 12.39 -15.94 12.25
C GLU A 113 11.48 -16.93 11.49
N LEU A 114 11.98 -17.51 10.41
CA LEU A 114 11.21 -18.44 9.58
C LEU A 114 10.74 -19.68 10.33
N GLY A 115 11.56 -20.21 11.24
CA GLY A 115 11.21 -21.36 12.07
C GLY A 115 10.03 -21.08 13.00
N ARG A 116 9.93 -19.86 13.56
CA ARG A 116 8.78 -19.46 14.38
C ARG A 116 7.52 -19.28 13.54
N LEU A 117 7.66 -18.66 12.36
CA LEU A 117 6.56 -18.50 11.40
C LEU A 117 6.00 -19.83 10.87
N ALA A 118 6.80 -20.91 10.94
CA ALA A 118 6.35 -22.26 10.62
C ALA A 118 5.52 -22.91 11.73
N GLY A 119 5.74 -22.53 12.99
CA GLY A 119 4.95 -23.00 14.12
C GLY A 119 3.66 -22.21 14.33
N ALA A 120 3.70 -20.89 14.15
CA ALA A 120 2.54 -20.01 14.30
C ALA A 120 2.63 -18.78 13.39
N PRO A 121 1.52 -18.36 12.75
CA PRO A 121 1.50 -17.13 11.96
C PRO A 121 1.72 -15.90 12.84
N ARG A 122 2.46 -14.91 12.32
CA ARG A 122 2.50 -13.57 12.88
C ARG A 122 1.33 -12.75 12.32
N VAL A 123 0.58 -12.10 13.20
CA VAL A 123 -0.51 -11.18 12.83
C VAL A 123 -0.15 -9.76 13.27
N MET A 124 -0.41 -8.79 12.41
CA MET A 124 -0.37 -7.36 12.67
C MET A 124 -1.71 -6.75 12.26
N GLU A 125 -2.16 -5.76 13.00
CA GLU A 125 -3.35 -4.98 12.65
C GLU A 125 -2.93 -3.68 11.97
N ILE A 126 -3.66 -3.31 10.93
CA ILE A 126 -3.70 -1.95 10.41
C ILE A 126 -4.79 -1.25 11.20
N ASP A 127 -4.46 -0.19 11.95
CA ASP A 127 -5.41 0.59 12.73
C ASP A 127 -5.13 2.08 12.57
N VAL A 128 -5.88 2.72 11.67
CA VAL A 128 -5.80 4.16 11.43
C VAL A 128 -7.14 4.77 11.83
N PRO A 129 -7.21 5.51 12.95
CA PRO A 129 -8.44 6.19 13.34
C PRO A 129 -8.78 7.31 12.34
N ALA A 130 -10.08 7.60 12.22
CA ALA A 130 -10.56 8.80 11.52
C ALA A 130 -10.05 10.04 12.25
N ASP A 131 -9.55 11.01 11.51
CA ASP A 131 -9.00 12.25 12.08
C ASP A 131 -8.89 13.35 11.00
N GLN A 132 -8.56 14.57 11.43
CA GLN A 132 -8.43 15.72 10.57
C GLN A 132 -7.27 16.63 10.99
N GLU A 133 -6.49 17.10 10.01
CA GLU A 133 -5.43 18.09 10.19
C GLU A 133 -5.84 19.44 9.56
N ALA A 134 -5.52 20.56 10.21
CA ALA A 134 -5.75 21.91 9.70
C ALA A 134 -4.43 22.65 9.47
N MET A 135 -4.29 23.27 8.29
CA MET A 135 -3.22 24.19 7.97
C MET A 135 -3.82 25.58 7.77
N TRP A 136 -3.60 26.46 8.75
CA TRP A 136 -4.06 27.84 8.68
C TRP A 136 -3.29 28.63 7.64
N LEU A 137 -4.02 29.41 6.85
CA LEU A 137 -3.50 30.28 5.81
C LEU A 137 -3.54 31.71 6.32
N ILE A 138 -2.37 32.32 6.46
CA ILE A 138 -2.20 33.71 6.88
C ILE A 138 -1.71 34.48 5.67
N GLY A 139 -2.45 35.50 5.26
CA GLY A 139 -2.03 36.44 4.22
C GLY A 139 -1.45 37.72 4.81
N ALA A 140 -1.06 38.66 3.94
CA ALA A 140 -0.52 39.96 4.34
C ALA A 140 -1.41 40.74 5.33
N ASP A 141 -2.74 40.63 5.19
CA ASP A 141 -3.72 41.35 6.01
C ASP A 141 -4.23 40.53 7.24
N GLY A 142 -3.61 39.38 7.53
CA GLY A 142 -3.98 38.50 8.64
C GLY A 142 -4.60 37.16 8.18
N PRO A 143 -5.44 36.51 9.02
CA PRO A 143 -6.00 35.20 8.71
C PRO A 143 -6.82 35.22 7.41
N ALA A 144 -6.38 34.45 6.41
CA ALA A 144 -7.02 34.37 5.10
C ALA A 144 -7.92 33.13 4.96
N GLY A 145 -7.64 32.06 5.69
CA GLY A 145 -8.41 30.82 5.64
C GLY A 145 -7.69 29.61 6.22
N ALA A 146 -8.09 28.41 5.81
CA ALA A 146 -7.45 27.16 6.17
C ALA A 146 -7.57 26.11 5.06
N VAL A 147 -6.63 25.17 5.05
CA VAL A 147 -6.76 23.89 4.34
C VAL A 147 -7.01 22.81 5.38
N LEU A 148 -8.12 22.09 5.26
CA LEU A 148 -8.47 20.97 6.13
C LEU A 148 -8.22 19.67 5.40
N ARG A 149 -7.57 18.71 6.05
CA ARG A 149 -7.28 17.38 5.52
C ARG A 149 -7.89 16.33 6.43
N GLY A 150 -9.02 15.78 6.03
CA GLY A 150 -9.71 14.73 6.76
C GLY A 150 -9.49 13.36 6.15
N TRP A 151 -9.49 12.32 6.96
CA TRP A 151 -9.48 10.93 6.50
C TRP A 151 -10.33 10.05 7.38
N GLU A 152 -10.81 8.95 6.79
CA GLU A 152 -11.69 8.02 7.47
C GLU A 152 -10.92 6.94 8.22
N GLU A 153 -11.62 6.19 9.07
CA GLU A 153 -11.03 5.03 9.72
C GLU A 153 -10.65 3.98 8.66
N LEU A 154 -9.45 3.39 8.83
CA LEU A 154 -9.03 2.18 8.15
C LEU A 154 -8.63 1.11 9.15
N ARG A 155 -9.26 -0.05 9.00
CA ARG A 155 -8.89 -1.29 9.69
C ARG A 155 -8.46 -2.34 8.69
N GLY A 156 -7.47 -3.13 9.07
CA GLY A 156 -7.02 -4.25 8.28
C GLY A 156 -6.17 -5.22 9.08
N ARG A 157 -5.84 -6.34 8.45
CA ARG A 157 -5.03 -7.39 9.06
C ARG A 157 -3.96 -7.86 8.09
N VAL A 158 -2.73 -7.93 8.59
CA VAL A 158 -1.59 -8.54 7.90
C VAL A 158 -1.24 -9.84 8.60
N GLU A 159 -1.27 -10.95 7.88
CA GLU A 159 -0.87 -12.26 8.39
C GLU A 159 0.34 -12.77 7.60
N VAL A 160 1.41 -13.14 8.33
CA VAL A 160 2.65 -13.69 7.80
C VAL A 160 2.83 -15.09 8.35
N ARG A 161 3.07 -16.07 7.48
CA ARG A 161 3.43 -17.44 7.87
C ARG A 161 4.46 -18.04 6.94
N ALA A 162 5.19 -19.04 7.41
CA ALA A 162 6.15 -19.80 6.62
C ALA A 162 5.75 -21.27 6.60
N GLU A 163 5.90 -21.94 5.46
CA GLU A 163 5.70 -23.38 5.32
C GLU A 163 7.05 -24.00 4.89
N PRO A 164 7.67 -24.87 5.69
CA PRO A 164 8.88 -25.56 5.28
C PRO A 164 8.55 -26.54 4.15
N LEU A 165 9.22 -26.41 3.00
CA LEU A 165 9.01 -27.29 1.85
C LEU A 165 10.07 -28.39 1.73
N ARG A 166 11.32 -28.05 2.09
CA ARG A 166 12.47 -28.97 2.16
C ARG A 166 13.57 -28.34 3.01
N ALA A 167 14.68 -29.05 3.18
CA ALA A 167 15.87 -28.50 3.84
C ALA A 167 16.27 -27.17 3.21
N ARG A 168 16.31 -26.13 4.04
CA ARG A 168 16.65 -24.75 3.68
C ARG A 168 15.73 -24.09 2.63
N LEU A 169 14.46 -24.46 2.57
CA LEU A 169 13.48 -23.83 1.68
C LEU A 169 12.13 -23.67 2.36
N PHE A 170 11.62 -22.45 2.35
CA PHE A 170 10.31 -22.10 2.88
C PHE A 170 9.43 -21.48 1.79
N ARG A 171 8.12 -21.73 1.85
CA ARG A 171 7.10 -20.89 1.21
C ARG A 171 6.63 -19.88 2.23
N LEU A 172 6.93 -18.60 1.99
CA LEU A 172 6.41 -17.50 2.80
C LEU A 172 5.05 -17.08 2.23
N THR A 173 4.04 -16.94 3.08
CA THR A 173 2.75 -16.37 2.73
C THR A 173 2.54 -15.06 3.49
N VAL A 174 2.22 -13.98 2.78
CA VAL A 174 1.76 -12.71 3.34
C VAL A 174 0.33 -12.47 2.85
N ARG A 175 -0.62 -12.36 3.77
CA ARG A 175 -2.00 -11.95 3.47
C ARG A 175 -2.25 -10.58 4.02
N VAL A 176 -2.92 -9.75 3.22
CA VAL A 176 -3.40 -8.43 3.65
C VAL A 176 -4.89 -8.41 3.38
N ALA A 177 -5.66 -8.06 4.40
CA ALA A 177 -7.11 -7.94 4.32
C ALA A 177 -7.56 -6.58 4.86
N ASN A 178 -8.48 -5.94 4.16
CA ASN A 178 -9.25 -4.82 4.69
C ASN A 178 -10.38 -5.38 5.56
N THR A 179 -10.47 -4.91 6.79
CA THR A 179 -11.49 -5.31 7.77
C THR A 179 -12.34 -4.13 8.24
N THR A 180 -12.20 -2.97 7.58
CA THR A 180 -12.95 -1.75 7.88
C THR A 180 -14.45 -2.03 7.76
N ALA A 181 -15.21 -1.58 8.77
CA ALA A 181 -16.65 -1.67 8.73
C ALA A 181 -17.20 -0.58 7.79
N CYS A 182 -17.95 -0.98 6.77
CA CYS A 182 -18.57 -0.03 5.84
C CYS A 182 -19.92 -0.61 5.40
N ARG A 183 -21.04 0.05 5.73
CA ARG A 183 -22.40 -0.38 5.38
C ARG A 183 -23.10 0.68 4.54
N GLY A 184 -23.70 0.28 3.41
CA GLY A 184 -24.58 1.13 2.63
C GLY A 184 -23.91 2.36 1.97
N ALA A 185 -22.58 2.38 1.91
CA ALA A 185 -21.83 3.48 1.32
C ALA A 185 -21.97 3.50 -0.20
N ALA A 186 -22.19 4.69 -0.77
CA ALA A 186 -22.05 4.88 -2.22
C ALA A 186 -20.62 4.55 -2.65
N ARG A 187 -20.44 4.12 -3.90
CA ARG A 187 -19.12 3.70 -4.44
C ARG A 187 -18.01 4.74 -4.22
N ALA A 188 -18.33 6.03 -4.24
CA ALA A 188 -17.37 7.11 -3.98
C ALA A 188 -16.84 7.10 -2.54
N GLU A 189 -17.68 6.77 -1.57
CA GLU A 189 -17.35 6.72 -0.14
C GLU A 189 -16.54 5.46 0.21
N VAL A 190 -16.71 4.38 -0.54
CA VAL A 190 -15.94 3.13 -0.36
C VAL A 190 -14.43 3.37 -0.50
N TRP A 191 -14.01 4.31 -1.36
CA TRP A 191 -12.60 4.62 -1.59
C TRP A 191 -11.91 5.24 -0.37
N LYS A 192 -12.64 5.99 0.47
CA LYS A 192 -12.12 6.53 1.72
C LYS A 192 -11.74 5.43 2.71
N HIS A 193 -12.44 4.29 2.63
CA HIS A 193 -12.19 3.10 3.44
C HIS A 193 -11.39 2.01 2.71
N THR A 194 -10.76 2.30 1.57
CA THR A 194 -10.03 1.32 0.76
C THR A 194 -8.52 1.40 1.03
N LEU A 195 -7.85 0.25 1.15
CA LEU A 195 -6.39 0.19 1.10
C LEU A 195 -5.96 0.27 -0.38
N VAL A 196 -5.73 1.48 -0.88
CA VAL A 196 -5.49 1.71 -2.32
C VAL A 196 -4.07 1.29 -2.69
N SER A 197 -3.91 0.58 -3.81
CA SER A 197 -2.60 0.08 -4.28
C SER A 197 -1.83 -0.70 -3.21
N ALA A 198 -2.54 -1.53 -2.46
CA ALA A 198 -1.95 -2.36 -1.43
C ALA A 198 -0.89 -3.29 -2.04
N HIS A 199 0.30 -3.29 -1.46
CA HIS A 199 1.42 -4.14 -1.89
C HIS A 199 2.30 -4.52 -0.71
N SER A 200 3.05 -5.60 -0.89
CA SER A 200 3.97 -6.14 0.12
C SER A 200 5.40 -6.05 -0.37
N VAL A 201 6.31 -5.68 0.53
CA VAL A 201 7.76 -5.78 0.33
C VAL A 201 8.30 -6.73 1.38
N VAL A 202 9.02 -7.76 0.94
CA VAL A 202 9.66 -8.70 1.84
C VAL A 202 11.16 -8.67 1.60
N HIS A 203 11.93 -8.53 2.66
CA HIS A 203 13.39 -8.53 2.62
C HIS A 203 13.95 -9.61 3.53
N THR A 204 15.10 -10.16 3.18
CA THR A 204 15.87 -11.04 4.05
C THR A 204 17.36 -10.74 3.93
N ARG A 205 18.05 -10.80 5.07
CA ARG A 205 19.51 -10.62 5.12
C ARG A 205 20.27 -11.93 4.88
N GLY A 206 19.77 -13.04 5.44
CA GLY A 206 20.43 -14.36 5.38
C GLY A 206 19.89 -15.29 4.28
N GLY A 207 18.68 -15.04 3.78
CA GLY A 207 18.02 -15.85 2.76
C GLY A 207 18.19 -15.33 1.33
N ARG A 208 17.65 -16.10 0.38
CA ARG A 208 17.48 -15.70 -1.02
C ARG A 208 16.11 -16.08 -1.56
N PHE A 209 15.36 -15.12 -2.08
CA PHE A 209 14.10 -15.36 -2.77
C PHE A 209 14.32 -16.08 -4.09
N VAL A 210 13.42 -16.98 -4.46
CA VAL A 210 13.39 -17.60 -5.79
C VAL A 210 12.49 -16.77 -6.70
N SER A 211 12.96 -16.49 -7.91
CA SER A 211 12.09 -15.91 -8.95
C SER A 211 10.92 -16.85 -9.19
N LEU A 212 9.70 -16.30 -9.23
CA LEU A 212 8.52 -17.05 -9.67
C LEU A 212 8.31 -16.96 -11.18
N LEU A 213 8.97 -16.00 -11.84
CA LEU A 213 8.92 -15.82 -13.29
C LEU A 213 9.90 -16.74 -14.01
N ASP A 214 11.11 -16.86 -13.45
CA ASP A 214 12.17 -17.72 -13.98
C ASP A 214 12.81 -18.55 -12.84
N PRO A 215 12.07 -19.54 -12.28
CA PRO A 215 12.60 -20.38 -11.22
C PRO A 215 13.66 -21.34 -11.77
N PRO A 216 14.73 -21.64 -11.00
CA PRO A 216 15.62 -22.75 -11.28
C PRO A 216 14.82 -24.04 -11.49
N GLU A 217 15.23 -24.89 -12.44
CA GLU A 217 14.48 -26.09 -12.86
C GLU A 217 14.01 -26.96 -11.68
N LYS A 218 14.89 -27.19 -10.71
CA LYS A 218 14.61 -28.00 -9.50
C LYS A 218 13.52 -27.40 -8.60
N LEU A 219 13.23 -26.11 -8.72
CA LEU A 219 12.26 -25.38 -7.90
C LEU A 219 11.00 -25.00 -8.68
N ARG A 220 10.97 -25.24 -10.00
CA ARG A 220 9.84 -24.90 -10.86
C ARG A 220 8.51 -25.49 -10.37
N PRO A 221 8.41 -26.78 -9.97
CA PRO A 221 7.14 -27.31 -9.43
C PRO A 221 6.69 -26.62 -8.14
N LEU A 222 7.62 -26.21 -7.29
CA LEU A 222 7.31 -25.51 -6.04
C LEU A 222 6.87 -24.06 -6.29
N ALA A 223 7.48 -23.41 -7.27
CA ALA A 223 7.16 -22.04 -7.69
C ALA A 223 5.78 -21.99 -8.37
N GLU A 224 5.48 -22.93 -9.25
CA GLU A 224 4.15 -23.11 -9.86
C GLU A 224 3.07 -23.42 -8.83
N GLY A 225 3.44 -24.05 -7.71
CA GLY A 225 2.56 -24.29 -6.57
C GLY A 225 2.24 -23.05 -5.73
N CYS A 226 2.91 -21.90 -5.93
CA CYS A 226 2.59 -20.66 -5.23
C CYS A 226 1.29 -20.06 -5.74
N ARG A 227 0.39 -19.69 -4.81
CA ARG A 227 -0.90 -19.05 -5.10
C ARG A 227 -0.87 -17.59 -4.70
N ASN A 228 -0.80 -16.72 -5.69
CA ASN A 228 -0.90 -15.27 -5.54
C ASN A 228 -2.30 -14.80 -5.92
N ILE A 229 -2.89 -13.90 -5.11
CA ILE A 229 -4.25 -13.37 -5.32
C ILE A 229 -4.15 -11.84 -5.37
N GLY A 230 -4.50 -11.26 -6.51
CA GLY A 230 -4.51 -9.81 -6.72
C GLY A 230 -3.12 -9.15 -6.71
N THR A 231 -2.05 -9.94 -6.84
CA THR A 231 -0.67 -9.44 -6.71
C THR A 231 0.32 -10.33 -7.48
N TRP A 232 1.45 -9.75 -7.89
CA TRP A 232 2.51 -10.40 -8.64
C TRP A 232 3.86 -10.18 -7.93
N PRO A 233 4.42 -11.23 -7.28
CA PRO A 233 5.72 -11.16 -6.63
C PRO A 233 6.86 -11.14 -7.66
N VAL A 234 7.75 -10.16 -7.53
CA VAL A 234 8.95 -10.02 -8.36
C VAL A 234 10.17 -9.69 -7.50
N LEU A 235 11.34 -10.08 -7.96
CA LEU A 235 12.61 -9.73 -7.33
C LEU A 235 12.93 -8.26 -7.62
N VAL A 236 13.44 -7.55 -6.61
CA VAL A 236 13.85 -6.14 -6.73
C VAL A 236 15.27 -5.96 -6.23
N GLY A 237 16.03 -5.16 -6.96
CA GLY A 237 17.46 -4.95 -6.75
C GLY A 237 18.19 -4.95 -8.08
N ARG A 238 19.52 -4.89 -8.03
CA ARG A 238 20.35 -5.08 -9.23
C ARG A 238 20.13 -6.48 -9.80
N ALA A 239 20.42 -6.66 -11.09
CA ALA A 239 20.35 -7.97 -11.73
C ALA A 239 21.12 -9.02 -10.90
N GLY A 240 20.46 -10.12 -10.54
CA GLY A 240 21.03 -11.19 -9.70
C GLY A 240 20.85 -11.00 -8.19
N GLU A 241 20.42 -9.84 -7.68
CA GLU A 241 20.14 -9.64 -6.26
C GLU A 241 18.82 -10.30 -5.83
N ARG A 242 18.88 -11.25 -4.89
CA ARG A 242 17.73 -12.08 -4.50
C ARG A 242 17.27 -11.85 -3.07
N HIS A 243 17.57 -10.68 -2.49
CA HIS A 243 17.31 -10.41 -1.07
C HIS A 243 16.01 -9.65 -0.81
N THR A 244 15.37 -9.12 -1.87
CA THR A 244 14.15 -8.33 -1.74
C THR A 244 13.15 -8.76 -2.80
N MET A 245 11.89 -8.91 -2.37
CA MET A 245 10.75 -9.21 -3.21
C MET A 245 9.71 -8.09 -3.03
N LEU A 246 9.18 -7.59 -4.15
CA LEU A 246 8.02 -6.71 -4.21
C LEU A 246 6.84 -7.51 -4.76
N SER A 247 5.72 -7.54 -4.06
CA SER A 247 4.48 -8.12 -4.55
C SER A 247 3.45 -7.02 -4.71
N ALA A 248 3.24 -6.61 -5.95
CA ALA A 248 2.43 -5.47 -6.32
C ALA A 248 1.17 -5.89 -7.10
N PRO A 249 0.10 -5.08 -7.10
CA PRO A 249 -1.15 -5.38 -7.80
C PRO A 249 -1.11 -5.12 -9.31
N ILE A 250 0.08 -5.13 -9.90
CA ILE A 250 0.33 -5.04 -11.33
C ILE A 250 1.36 -6.07 -11.75
N VAL A 251 1.29 -6.51 -12.99
CA VAL A 251 2.29 -7.43 -13.55
C VAL A 251 3.60 -6.66 -13.73
N LEU A 252 4.67 -7.17 -13.11
CA LEU A 252 6.02 -6.64 -13.21
C LEU A 252 6.98 -7.76 -13.64
N HIS A 253 8.20 -7.37 -14.00
CA HIS A 253 9.32 -8.28 -14.22
C HIS A 253 10.33 -8.18 -13.07
N ASP A 254 11.11 -9.24 -12.88
CA ASP A 254 12.22 -9.23 -11.94
C ASP A 254 13.26 -8.17 -12.33
N HIS A 255 13.86 -7.55 -11.31
CA HIS A 255 14.91 -6.55 -11.44
C HIS A 255 14.49 -5.37 -12.33
N LEU A 256 13.21 -4.97 -12.26
CA LEU A 256 12.68 -3.83 -13.00
C LEU A 256 13.59 -2.60 -12.86
N ASP A 257 14.08 -2.12 -13.99
CA ASP A 257 14.83 -0.86 -14.05
C ASP A 257 13.86 0.31 -14.14
N VAL A 258 13.50 0.86 -12.98
CA VAL A 258 12.91 2.19 -12.90
C VAL A 258 14.04 3.20 -12.87
N SER A 259 14.45 3.61 -14.07
CA SER A 259 15.18 4.87 -14.24
C SER A 259 14.38 5.98 -13.53
N PRO A 260 15.00 6.83 -12.69
CA PRO A 260 14.29 7.98 -12.15
C PRO A 260 13.76 8.78 -13.33
N ARG A 261 12.43 8.92 -13.44
CA ARG A 261 11.84 9.85 -14.41
C ARG A 261 12.48 11.22 -14.15
N GLN A 262 13.02 11.85 -15.19
CA GLN A 262 13.38 13.26 -15.10
C GLN A 262 12.15 14.04 -14.62
N PRO A 263 12.28 14.97 -13.67
CA PRO A 263 11.17 15.83 -13.30
C PRO A 263 10.69 16.56 -14.57
N VAL A 264 9.39 16.49 -14.84
CA VAL A 264 8.70 17.37 -15.79
C VAL A 264 8.51 18.75 -15.20
#